data_AF-A0A0E3ZFK1-F1
#
_entry.id   AF-A0A0E3ZFK1-F1
#
_cell.length_a   1.000
_cell.length_b   1.000
_cell.length_c   1.000
_cell.angle_alpha   90.00
_cell.angle_beta   90.00
_cell.angle_gamma   90.00
#
_symmetry.space_group_name_H-M   'P 1'
#
loop_
_entity.id
_entity.type
_entity.pdbx_description
1 polymer ?
#
loop_
_entity_poly.entity_id
_entity_poly.type
_entity_poly.pdbx_seq_one_letter_code
_entity_poly.pdbx_strand_id
1 'polypeptide(L)'
;MLLVLLLLNLGFLAALSRLSTWYKLKAEDYLFHLMCLNLVVVLMYIGKQLEIGNHHPVPAKFFVLLVGIHIALAPFSKSIQRKLKLFLERFRR
;
A
#
# COMPACT_ATOMS: atom_id res chain seq x y z
N MET A 1 3.99 -18.90 -0.95
CA MET A 1 3.55 -17.66 -1.65
C MET A 1 2.89 -16.67 -0.69
N LEU A 2 1.87 -17.05 0.09
CA LEU A 2 1.22 -16.16 1.07
C LEU A 2 2.21 -15.62 2.12
N LEU A 3 3.10 -16.49 2.61
CA LEU A 3 4.17 -16.11 3.54
C LEU A 3 5.13 -15.07 2.95
N VAL A 4 5.45 -15.15 1.65
CA VAL A 4 6.32 -14.19 0.97
C VAL A 4 5.64 -12.83 0.85
N LEU A 5 4.34 -12.82 0.53
CA LEU A 5 3.53 -11.58 0.51
C LEU A 5 3.46 -10.93 1.90
N LEU A 6 3.26 -11.72 2.95
CA LEU A 6 3.24 -11.24 4.33
C LEU A 6 4.61 -10.68 4.75
N LEU A 7 5.71 -11.35 4.40
CA LEU A 7 7.06 -10.86 4.70
C LEU A 7 7.38 -9.55 3.96
N LEU A 8 7.01 -9.45 2.68
CA LEU A 8 7.18 -8.21 1.90
C LEU A 8 6.34 -7.07 2.49
N ASN A 9 5.10 -7.35 2.88
CA ASN A 9 4.24 -6.38 3.57
C ASN A 9 4.83 -5.91 4.89
N LEU A 10 5.24 -6.84 5.76
CA LEU A 10 5.80 -6.53 7.07
C LEU A 10 7.12 -5.76 6.94
N GLY A 11 7.97 -6.16 6.00
CA GLY A 11 9.22 -5.46 5.68
C GLY A 11 8.97 -4.03 5.22
N PHE A 12 7.97 -3.82 4.35
CA PHE A 12 7.60 -2.49 3.91
C PHE A 12 6.95 -1.67 5.04
N LEU A 13 6.10 -2.27 5.86
CA LEU A 13 5.50 -1.60 7.02
C LEU A 13 6.57 -1.16 8.02
N ALA A 14 7.58 -2.00 8.26
CA ALA A 14 8.72 -1.68 9.11
C ALA A 14 9.58 -0.55 8.52
N ALA A 15 9.83 -0.57 7.20
CA ALA A 15 10.51 0.51 6.51
C ALA A 15 9.71 1.82 6.59
N LEU A 16 8.40 1.76 6.39
CA LEU A 16 7.50 2.91 6.45
C LEU A 16 7.40 3.48 7.87
N SER A 17 7.39 2.62 8.88
CA SER A 17 7.41 3.00 10.29
C SER A 17 8.72 3.72 10.63
N ARG A 18 9.88 3.17 10.24
CA ARG A 18 11.18 3.82 10.41
C ARG A 18 11.25 5.17 9.68
N LEU A 19 10.84 5.22 8.42
CA LEU A 19 10.78 6.44 7.62
C LEU A 19 9.85 7.47 8.27
N SER A 20 8.72 7.03 8.81
CA SER A 20 7.78 7.90 9.53
C SER A 20 8.41 8.53 10.77
N THR A 21 9.14 7.73 11.56
CA THR A 21 9.87 8.24 12.73
C THR A 21 10.97 9.22 12.34
N TRP A 22 11.71 8.95 11.25
CA TRP A 22 12.84 9.77 10.81
C TRP A 22 12.41 11.06 10.11
N TYR A 23 11.40 11.00 9.24
CA TYR A 23 10.93 12.15 8.45
C TYR A 23 9.77 12.92 9.09
N LYS A 24 9.30 12.50 10.28
CA LYS A 24 8.07 13.02 10.91
C LYS A 24 6.90 13.05 9.90
N LEU A 25 6.69 11.93 9.21
CA LEU A 25 5.57 11.81 8.26
C LEU A 25 4.26 12.10 8.99
N LYS A 26 3.38 12.88 8.35
CA LYS A 26 2.04 13.11 8.88
C LYS A 26 1.28 11.77 8.87
N ALA A 27 0.42 11.56 9.86
CA ALA A 27 -0.39 10.34 9.95
C ALA A 27 -1.21 10.09 8.67
N GLU A 28 -1.62 11.16 7.98
CA GLU A 28 -2.35 11.11 6.70
C GLU A 28 -1.49 10.52 5.56
N ASP A 29 -0.20 10.85 5.51
CA ASP A 29 0.73 10.30 4.52
C ASP A 29 1.02 8.82 4.81
N TYR A 30 1.20 8.48 6.09
CA TYR A 30 1.37 7.10 6.55
C TYR A 30 0.17 6.22 6.16
N LEU A 31 -1.05 6.71 6.36
CA LEU A 31 -2.29 6.00 6.00
C LEU A 31 -2.45 5.83 4.48
N PHE A 32 -2.04 6.83 3.69
CA PHE A 32 -2.04 6.72 2.23
C PHE A 32 -1.12 5.60 1.74
N HIS A 33 0.10 5.51 2.28
CA HIS A 33 1.03 4.43 1.94
C HIS A 33 0.50 3.06 2.37
N LEU A 34 -0.14 2.97 3.54
CA LEU A 34 -0.82 1.76 4.01
C LEU A 34 -1.96 1.33 3.08
N MET A 35 -2.75 2.28 2.57
CA MET A 35 -3.77 1.98 1.56
C MET A 35 -3.15 1.43 0.27
N CYS A 36 -2.09 2.07 -0.23
CA CYS A 36 -1.39 1.61 -1.43
C CYS A 36 -0.88 0.18 -1.24
N LEU A 37 -0.28 -0.11 -0.09
CA LEU A 37 0.23 -1.43 0.27
C LEU A 37 -0.88 -2.50 0.26
N ASN A 38 -1.99 -2.23 0.94
CA ASN A 38 -3.13 -3.14 0.97
C ASN A 38 -3.71 -3.38 -0.43
N LEU A 39 -3.78 -2.33 -1.26
CA LEU A 39 -4.26 -2.46 -2.63
C LEU A 39 -3.35 -3.35 -3.49
N VAL A 40 -2.02 -3.27 -3.32
CA VAL A 40 -1.08 -4.18 -3.99
C VAL A 40 -1.37 -5.63 -3.64
N VAL A 41 -1.60 -5.91 -2.36
CA VAL A 41 -1.84 -7.29 -1.86
C VAL A 41 -3.13 -7.83 -2.45
N VAL A 42 -4.18 -7.01 -2.49
CA VAL A 42 -5.47 -7.36 -3.11
C VAL A 42 -5.28 -7.62 -4.60
N LEU A 43 -4.57 -6.76 -5.34
CA LEU A 43 -4.30 -6.97 -6.77
C LEU A 43 -3.43 -8.20 -7.03
N MET A 44 -2.45 -8.49 -6.18
CA MET A 44 -1.66 -9.72 -6.29
C MET A 44 -2.51 -10.97 -6.01
N TYR A 45 -3.46 -10.89 -5.08
CA TYR A 45 -4.39 -11.98 -4.81
C TYR A 45 -5.35 -12.22 -5.99
N ILE A 46 -5.95 -11.15 -6.53
CA ILE A 46 -6.83 -11.22 -7.71
C ILE A 46 -6.05 -11.70 -8.95
N GLY A 47 -4.87 -11.14 -9.19
CA GLY A 47 -4.01 -11.52 -10.31
C GLY A 47 -3.58 -12.99 -10.27
N LYS A 48 -3.43 -13.56 -9.07
CA LYS A 48 -3.20 -15.00 -8.90
C LYS A 48 -4.42 -15.82 -9.33
N GLN A 49 -5.63 -15.41 -8.95
CA GLN A 49 -6.87 -16.12 -9.31
C GLN A 49 -7.15 -16.09 -10.81
N LEU A 50 -6.66 -15.05 -11.50
CA LEU A 50 -6.79 -14.88 -12.95
C LEU A 50 -5.59 -15.43 -13.74
N GLU A 51 -4.63 -16.06 -13.06
CA GLU A 51 -3.35 -16.57 -13.62
C GLU A 51 -2.49 -15.51 -14.36
N ILE A 52 -2.76 -14.23 -14.13
CA ILE A 52 -2.09 -13.13 -14.82
C ILE A 52 -0.62 -13.03 -14.37
N GLY A 53 0.28 -13.17 -15.34
CA GLY A 53 1.72 -12.95 -15.16
C GLY A 53 2.42 -13.99 -14.31
N ASN A 54 1.90 -15.22 -14.16
CA ASN A 54 2.49 -16.30 -13.34
C ASN A 54 3.99 -16.58 -13.58
N HIS A 55 4.54 -16.17 -14.72
CA HIS A 55 5.96 -16.31 -15.06
C HIS A 55 6.91 -15.34 -14.32
N HIS A 56 6.42 -14.25 -13.73
CA HIS A 56 7.28 -13.30 -13.02
C HIS A 56 7.45 -13.63 -11.53
N PRO A 57 8.65 -13.42 -10.96
CA PRO A 57 8.89 -13.66 -9.54
C PRO A 57 8.06 -12.72 -8.66
N VAL A 58 7.59 -13.23 -7.51
CA VAL A 58 6.69 -12.53 -6.58
C VAL A 58 7.18 -11.13 -6.18
N PRO A 59 8.47 -10.91 -5.86
CA PRO A 59 8.96 -9.58 -5.50
C PRO A 59 8.85 -8.57 -6.66
N ALA A 60 9.16 -8.99 -7.89
CA ALA A 60 9.07 -8.10 -9.05
C ALA A 60 7.64 -7.63 -9.29
N LYS A 61 6.66 -8.55 -9.20
CA LYS A 61 5.24 -8.21 -9.30
C LYS A 61 4.82 -7.23 -8.20
N PHE A 62 5.26 -7.49 -6.97
CA PHE A 62 4.95 -6.64 -5.82
C PHE A 62 5.45 -5.21 -6.05
N PHE A 63 6.71 -5.03 -6.44
CA PHE A 63 7.27 -3.70 -6.70
C PHE A 63 6.62 -2.99 -7.89
N VAL A 64 6.38 -3.70 -9.00
CA VAL A 64 5.72 -3.11 -10.18
C VAL A 64 4.31 -2.64 -9.83
N LEU A 65 3.53 -3.46 -9.12
CA LEU A 65 2.19 -3.09 -8.67
C LEU A 65 2.23 -1.94 -7.66
N LEU A 66 3.19 -1.96 -6.73
CA LEU A 66 3.35 -0.91 -5.73
C LEU A 66 3.66 0.44 -6.38
N VAL A 67 4.60 0.47 -7.34
CA VAL A 67 4.94 1.67 -8.11
C VAL A 67 3.74 2.11 -8.95
N GLY A 68 3.10 1.20 -9.67
CA GLY A 68 1.92 1.49 -10.48
C GLY A 68 0.78 2.09 -9.68
N ILE A 69 0.48 1.52 -8.50
CA ILE A 69 -0.54 2.03 -7.59
C ILE A 69 -0.16 3.41 -7.04
N HIS A 70 1.10 3.60 -6.63
CA HIS A 70 1.54 4.91 -6.13
C HIS A 70 1.44 5.98 -7.21
N ILE A 71 1.83 5.70 -8.45
CA ILE A 71 1.70 6.63 -9.57
C ILE A 71 0.23 6.91 -9.88
N ALA A 72 -0.62 5.88 -9.90
CA ALA A 72 -2.04 6.02 -10.18
C ALA A 72 -2.79 6.81 -9.09
N LEU A 73 -2.44 6.60 -7.82
CA LEU A 73 -3.10 7.24 -6.68
C LEU A 73 -2.46 8.58 -6.27
N ALA A 74 -1.22 8.87 -6.67
CA ALA A 74 -0.53 10.11 -6.32
C ALA A 74 -1.31 11.39 -6.67
N PRO A 75 -1.94 11.52 -7.87
CA PRO A 75 -2.75 12.69 -8.21
C PRO A 75 -3.95 12.87 -7.28
N PHE A 76 -4.47 11.77 -6.73
CA PHE A 76 -5.64 11.76 -5.86
C PHE A 76 -5.27 11.76 -4.37
N SER A 77 -3.98 11.72 -4.02
CA SER A 77 -3.48 11.62 -2.64
C SER A 77 -4.15 12.61 -1.70
N LYS A 78 -4.18 13.91 -2.04
CA LYS A 78 -4.83 14.96 -1.23
C LYS A 78 -6.34 14.74 -1.05
N SER A 79 -7.02 14.26 -2.09
CA SER A 79 -8.46 14.00 -2.04
C SER A 79 -8.77 12.78 -1.17
N ILE A 80 -7.96 11.73 -1.30
CA ILE A 80 -8.02 10.51 -0.49
C ILE A 80 -7.76 10.86 0.98
N GLN A 81 -6.69 11.59 1.27
CA GLN A 81 -6.35 12.04 2.62
C GLN A 81 -7.48 12.85 3.25
N ARG A 82 -8.08 13.78 2.50
CA ARG A 82 -9.21 14.57 2.99
C ARG A 82 -10.43 13.71 3.33
N LYS A 83 -10.78 12.75 2.47
CA LYS A 83 -11.87 11.79 2.73
C LYS A 83 -11.55 10.90 3.93
N LEU A 84 -10.29 10.46 4.07
CA LEU A 84 -9.85 9.62 5.17
C LEU A 84 -9.94 10.36 6.51
N LYS A 85 -9.54 11.63 6.53
CA LYS A 85 -9.66 12.50 7.71
C LYS A 85 -11.10 12.64 8.14
N LEU A 86 -11.99 12.97 7.20
CA LEU A 86 -13.43 13.07 7.46
C LEU A 86 -14.01 11.75 7.98
N PHE A 87 -13.56 10.62 7.44
CA PHE A 87 -13.99 9.29 7.89
C PHE A 87 -13.52 8.98 9.32
N LEU A 88 -12.25 9.27 9.64
CA LEU A 88 -11.70 9.09 10.98
C LEU A 88 -12.35 10.01 12.01
N GLU A 89 -12.63 11.26 11.65
CA GLU A 89 -13.39 12.19 12.50
C GLU A 89 -14.80 11.68 12.80
N ARG A 90 -15.42 10.97 11.84
CA ARG A 90 -16.74 10.36 12.00
C ARG A 90 -16.74 9.15 12.93
N PHE A 91 -15.65 8.38 12.96
CA PHE A 91 -15.47 7.23 13.86
C PHE A 91 -15.03 7.61 15.27
N ARG A 92 -14.55 8.85 15.47
CA ARG A 92 -14.11 9.35 16.77
C ARG A 92 -15.24 9.95 17.62
N ARG A 93 -16.38 10.29 17.02
CA ARG A 93 -17.61 10.66 17.72
C ARG A 93 -18.43 9.43 18.06
#